data_AF-A0A3M9ZTU8-F1
#
_entry.id   AF-A0A3M9ZTU8-F1
#
_cell.length_a   1.000
_cell.length_b   1.000
_cell.length_c   1.000
_cell.angle_alpha   90.00
_cell.angle_beta   90.00
_cell.angle_gamma   90.00
#
_symmetry.space_group_name_H-M   'P 1'
#
loop_
_entity.id
_entity.type
_entity.pdbx_description
1 polymer ?
#
loop_
_entity_poly.entity_id
_entity_poly.type
_entity_poly.pdbx_seq_one_letter_code
_entity_poly.pdbx_strand_id
1 'polypeptide(L)'
;MVSLDESLSYLKDRVSECIRSNKSILVTTHMDCDGLVSGSIMTRALIREEARCTVRTSKEFSRSVVRSLKSDPRDFHIVTDLGGGFAKEMDAELGDNWVVLDHHHIPESETDNERVINAW
;
A
#
# COMPACT_ATOMS: atom_id res chain seq x y z
N MET A 1 3.35 -19.13 5.71
CA MET A 1 3.26 -18.38 4.45
C MET A 1 1.80 -18.10 4.19
N VAL A 2 1.38 -16.85 4.35
CA VAL A 2 0.07 -16.39 3.88
C VAL A 2 0.05 -16.59 2.36
N SER A 3 -1.02 -17.15 1.82
CA SER A 3 -1.12 -17.35 0.37
C SER A 3 -1.32 -16.01 -0.34
N LEU A 4 -0.84 -15.90 -1.58
CA LEU A 4 -1.06 -14.71 -2.40
C LEU A 4 -2.57 -14.38 -2.52
N ASP A 5 -3.41 -15.40 -2.64
CA ASP A 5 -4.87 -15.25 -2.74
C ASP A 5 -5.48 -14.65 -1.46
N GLU A 6 -4.96 -15.00 -0.27
CA GLU A 6 -5.39 -14.44 1.00
C GLU A 6 -5.02 -12.96 1.09
N SER A 7 -3.78 -12.59 0.77
CA SER A 7 -3.35 -11.18 0.80
C SER A 7 -4.06 -10.32 -0.24
N LEU A 8 -4.34 -10.86 -1.43
CA LEU A 8 -5.15 -10.17 -2.45
C LEU A 8 -6.61 -10.02 -2.01
N SER A 9 -7.17 -11.03 -1.34
CA SER A 9 -8.51 -10.95 -0.75
C SER A 9 -8.57 -9.89 0.34
N TYR A 10 -7.55 -9.83 1.21
CA TYR A 10 -7.40 -8.78 2.22
C TYR A 10 -7.41 -7.38 1.57
N LEU A 11 -6.57 -7.13 0.57
CA LEU A 11 -6.54 -5.85 -0.15
C LEU A 11 -7.92 -5.47 -0.70
N LYS A 12 -8.58 -6.40 -1.40
CA LYS A 12 -9.92 -6.20 -1.96
C LYS A 12 -10.93 -5.83 -0.87
N ASP A 13 -10.91 -6.53 0.26
CA ASP A 13 -11.85 -6.31 1.35
C ASP A 13 -11.60 -4.96 2.05
N ARG A 14 -10.34 -4.56 2.24
CA ARG A 14 -9.96 -3.23 2.77
C ARG A 14 -10.42 -2.10 1.84
N VAL A 15 -10.19 -2.23 0.54
CA VAL A 15 -10.67 -1.24 -0.46
C VAL A 15 -12.19 -1.16 -0.46
N SER A 16 -12.88 -2.32 -0.42
CA SER A 16 -14.34 -2.38 -0.36
C SER A 16 -14.90 -1.72 0.90
N GLU A 17 -14.25 -1.89 2.05
CA GLU A 17 -14.61 -1.19 3.29
C GLU A 17 -14.42 0.32 3.16
N CYS A 18 -13.31 0.76 2.55
CA CYS A 18 -13.06 2.17 2.37
C CYS A 18 -14.15 2.83 1.54
N ILE A 19 -14.55 2.19 0.43
CA ILE A 19 -15.64 2.66 -0.43
C ILE A 19 -16.96 2.72 0.36
N ARG A 20 -17.37 1.62 1.01
CA ARG A 20 -18.62 1.54 1.78
C ARG A 20 -18.70 2.57 2.91
N SER A 21 -17.56 2.87 3.52
CA SER A 21 -17.45 3.78 4.67
C SER A 21 -17.07 5.21 4.26
N ASN A 22 -16.99 5.50 2.96
CA ASN A 22 -16.57 6.78 2.40
C ASN A 22 -15.19 7.27 2.91
N LYS A 23 -14.32 6.34 3.27
CA LYS A 23 -12.92 6.58 3.66
C LYS A 23 -12.08 6.86 2.42
N SER A 24 -11.06 7.67 2.59
CA SER A 24 -10.16 8.11 1.53
C SER A 24 -8.86 7.31 1.50
N ILE A 25 -8.35 7.07 0.30
CA ILE A 25 -7.17 6.23 0.03
C ILE A 25 -6.04 7.10 -0.50
N LEU A 26 -4.83 6.91 0.02
CA LEU A 26 -3.60 7.46 -0.56
C LEU A 26 -2.79 6.36 -1.23
N VAL A 27 -2.55 6.49 -2.52
CA VAL A 27 -1.60 5.66 -3.27
C VAL A 27 -0.25 6.36 -3.28
N THR A 28 0.79 5.74 -2.72
CA THR A 28 2.18 6.19 -2.83
C THR A 28 2.95 5.20 -3.71
N THR A 29 3.49 5.66 -4.84
CA THR A 29 4.20 4.80 -5.78
C THR A 29 5.61 5.27 -6.09
N HIS A 30 6.47 4.39 -6.60
CA HIS A 30 7.83 4.76 -6.96
C HIS A 30 7.82 5.68 -8.21
N MET A 31 8.87 6.50 -8.38
CA MET A 31 8.92 7.50 -9.46
C MET A 31 9.51 6.94 -10.77
N ASP A 32 9.96 5.69 -10.79
CA ASP A 32 10.47 5.07 -12.02
C ASP A 32 9.36 4.46 -12.88
N CYS A 33 9.74 3.72 -13.92
CA CYS A 33 8.78 3.14 -14.85
C CYS A 33 7.84 2.13 -14.19
N ASP A 34 8.36 1.25 -13.32
CA ASP A 34 7.56 0.21 -12.69
C ASP A 34 6.56 0.84 -11.72
N GLY A 35 7.02 1.73 -10.84
CA GLY A 35 6.16 2.47 -9.93
C GLY A 35 5.11 3.32 -10.65
N LEU A 36 5.46 4.04 -11.72
CA LEU A 36 4.47 4.84 -12.45
C LEU A 36 3.39 3.96 -13.09
N VAL A 37 3.75 2.79 -13.62
CA VAL A 37 2.79 1.83 -14.19
C VAL A 37 1.94 1.19 -13.08
N SER A 38 2.56 0.67 -12.04
CA SER A 38 1.91 0.01 -10.90
C SER A 38 0.94 0.96 -10.17
N GLY A 39 1.38 2.17 -9.87
CA GLY A 39 0.55 3.21 -9.28
C GLY A 39 -0.60 3.65 -10.20
N SER A 40 -0.38 3.67 -11.53
CA SER A 40 -1.44 3.94 -12.50
C SER A 40 -2.48 2.83 -12.55
N ILE A 41 -2.07 1.55 -12.55
CA ILE A 41 -2.98 0.40 -12.52
C ILE A 41 -3.87 0.47 -11.26
N MET A 42 -3.26 0.64 -10.09
CA MET A 42 -3.97 0.74 -8.82
C MET A 42 -4.95 1.93 -8.82
N THR A 43 -4.47 3.12 -9.19
CA THR A 43 -5.30 4.34 -9.20
C THR A 43 -6.45 4.21 -10.20
N ARG A 44 -6.24 3.62 -11.38
CA ARG A 44 -7.29 3.39 -12.37
C ARG A 44 -8.32 2.37 -11.89
N ALA A 45 -7.93 1.34 -11.14
CA ALA A 45 -8.86 0.40 -10.54
C ALA A 45 -9.73 1.10 -9.47
N LEU A 46 -9.11 1.86 -8.57
CA LEU A 46 -9.82 2.64 -7.54
C LEU A 46 -10.83 3.62 -8.15
N ILE A 47 -10.45 4.34 -9.21
CA ILE A 47 -11.35 5.27 -9.91
C ILE A 47 -12.55 4.54 -10.54
N ARG A 48 -12.35 3.34 -11.10
CA ARG A 48 -13.44 2.54 -11.70
C ARG A 48 -14.46 2.08 -10.66
N GLU A 49 -14.01 1.85 -9.43
CA GLU A 49 -14.85 1.51 -8.28
C GLU A 49 -15.36 2.73 -7.51
N GLU A 50 -15.23 3.94 -8.09
CA GLU A 50 -15.67 5.22 -7.50
C GLU A 50 -15.04 5.52 -6.12
N ALA A 51 -13.88 4.93 -5.82
CA ALA A 51 -13.17 5.16 -4.57
C ALA A 51 -12.57 6.58 -4.50
N ARG A 52 -12.59 7.18 -3.31
CA ARG A 52 -11.96 8.48 -3.04
C ARG A 52 -10.44 8.30 -2.88
N CYS A 53 -9.68 8.43 -3.96
CA CYS A 53 -8.23 8.25 -3.92
C CYS A 53 -7.43 9.51 -4.29
N THR A 54 -6.23 9.65 -3.70
CA THR A 54 -5.16 10.53 -4.18
C THR A 54 -3.95 9.67 -4.52
N VAL A 55 -3.19 10.03 -5.56
CA VAL A 55 -1.92 9.39 -5.90
C VAL A 55 -0.77 10.38 -5.75
N ARG A 56 0.37 9.91 -5.23
CA ARG A 56 1.65 10.63 -5.20
C ARG A 56 2.79 9.70 -5.56
N THR A 57 3.88 10.27 -6.07
CA THR A 57 5.13 9.55 -6.29
C THR A 57 6.10 9.78 -5.15
N SER A 58 6.99 8.81 -4.91
CA SER A 58 8.15 8.91 -4.04
C SER A 58 9.38 8.39 -4.76
N LYS A 59 10.54 9.00 -4.49
CA LYS A 59 11.82 8.51 -5.03
C LYS A 59 12.37 7.32 -4.25
N GLU A 60 12.05 7.22 -2.97
CA GLU A 60 12.47 6.14 -2.08
C GLU A 60 11.42 5.94 -0.98
N PHE A 61 11.42 4.78 -0.33
CA PHE A 61 10.70 4.62 0.93
C PHE A 61 11.65 4.75 2.10
N SER A 62 11.20 5.49 3.11
CA SER A 62 12.01 5.75 4.29
C SER A 62 11.11 6.06 5.48
N ARG A 63 11.71 6.13 6.68
CA ARG A 63 10.98 6.50 7.90
C ARG A 63 10.34 7.88 7.81
N SER A 64 10.90 8.81 7.05
CA SER A 64 10.26 10.13 6.84
C SER A 64 9.00 10.00 5.99
N VAL A 65 8.99 9.10 4.99
CA VAL A 65 7.78 8.77 4.22
C VAL A 65 6.73 8.16 5.15
N VAL A 66 7.07 7.17 5.98
CA VAL A 66 6.12 6.57 6.95
C VAL A 66 5.53 7.63 7.89
N ARG A 67 6.36 8.52 8.45
CA ARG A 67 5.87 9.64 9.28
C ARG A 67 4.95 10.59 8.52
N SER A 68 5.25 10.85 7.23
CA SER A 68 4.38 11.67 6.39
C SER A 68 3.01 11.04 6.18
N LEU A 69 2.94 9.70 6.07
CA LEU A 69 1.68 8.97 5.94
C LEU A 69 0.82 9.12 7.20
N LYS A 70 1.42 9.04 8.39
CA LYS A 70 0.71 9.24 9.66
C LYS A 70 0.09 10.64 9.80
N SER A 71 0.76 11.65 9.27
CA SER A 71 0.24 13.03 9.26
C SER A 71 -0.74 13.30 8.12
N ASP A 72 -0.87 12.37 7.17
CA ASP A 72 -1.75 12.53 6.02
C ASP A 72 -3.20 12.27 6.44
N PRO A 73 -4.17 13.11 6.04
CA PRO A 73 -5.56 12.96 6.46
C PRO A 73 -6.30 11.78 5.79
N ARG A 74 -5.69 11.05 4.84
CA ARG A 74 -6.34 9.87 4.24
C ARG A 74 -6.31 8.69 5.20
N ASP A 75 -7.35 7.87 5.13
CA ASP A 75 -7.64 6.81 6.08
C ASP A 75 -6.87 5.51 5.79
N PHE A 76 -6.52 5.24 4.54
CA PHE A 76 -5.85 4.00 4.12
C PHE A 76 -4.73 4.26 3.12
N HIS A 77 -3.58 3.63 3.33
CA HIS A 77 -2.38 3.87 2.52
C HIS A 77 -2.02 2.63 1.68
N ILE A 78 -2.08 2.75 0.37
CA ILE A 78 -1.60 1.73 -0.57
C ILE A 78 -0.25 2.17 -1.09
N VAL A 79 0.75 1.31 -0.97
CA VAL A 79 2.10 1.56 -1.45
C VAL A 79 2.42 0.59 -2.57
N THR A 80 2.96 1.07 -3.69
CA THR A 80 3.30 0.24 -4.85
C THR A 80 4.75 0.44 -5.29
N ASP A 81 5.42 -0.66 -5.64
CA ASP A 81 6.81 -0.71 -6.13
C ASP A 81 7.86 -0.18 -5.13
N LEU A 82 7.52 -0.19 -3.85
CA LEU A 82 8.40 0.17 -2.74
C LEU A 82 7.73 -0.18 -1.42
N GLY A 83 8.47 -0.01 -0.33
CA GLY A 83 7.94 -0.06 1.03
C GLY A 83 8.05 -1.41 1.70
N GLY A 84 8.41 -2.47 0.97
CA GLY A 84 8.91 -3.70 1.58
C GLY A 84 10.09 -3.42 2.51
N GLY A 85 10.15 -4.12 3.65
CA GLY A 85 11.14 -3.90 4.70
C GLY A 85 10.79 -2.84 5.74
N PHE A 86 9.61 -2.21 5.64
CA PHE A 86 9.13 -1.18 6.57
C PHE A 86 7.83 -1.57 7.30
N ALA A 87 7.44 -2.85 7.28
CA ALA A 87 6.18 -3.29 7.88
C ALA A 87 6.10 -2.95 9.37
N LYS A 88 7.21 -3.10 10.11
CA LYS A 88 7.26 -2.76 11.55
C LYS A 88 7.05 -1.27 11.80
N GLU A 89 7.69 -0.42 11.02
CA GLU A 89 7.50 1.03 11.10
C GLU A 89 6.08 1.45 10.71
N MET A 90 5.50 0.82 9.67
CA MET A 90 4.12 1.10 9.27
C MET A 90 3.11 0.62 10.32
N ASP A 91 3.28 -0.57 10.89
CA ASP A 91 2.44 -1.05 12.00
C ASP A 91 2.50 -0.09 13.20
N ALA A 92 3.68 0.40 13.55
CA ALA A 92 3.87 1.30 14.69
C ALA A 92 3.24 2.70 14.48
N GLU A 93 3.27 3.23 13.26
CA GLU A 93 2.82 4.59 12.96
C GLU A 93 1.38 4.66 12.42
N LEU A 94 0.93 3.63 11.72
CA LEU A 94 -0.34 3.59 10.98
C LEU A 94 -1.31 2.50 11.47
N GLY A 95 -0.86 1.58 12.32
CA GLY A 95 -1.64 0.40 12.69
C GLY A 95 -1.85 -0.53 11.49
N ASP A 96 -3.09 -0.87 11.20
CA ASP A 96 -3.50 -1.74 10.08
C ASP A 96 -3.94 -0.95 8.82
N ASN A 97 -3.76 0.37 8.82
CA ASN A 97 -4.24 1.26 7.75
C ASN A 97 -3.27 1.38 6.56
N TRP A 98 -2.60 0.28 6.21
CA TRP A 98 -1.66 0.25 5.11
C TRP A 98 -1.61 -1.11 4.41
N VAL A 99 -1.11 -1.11 3.18
CA VAL A 99 -0.77 -2.30 2.39
C VAL A 99 0.33 -1.96 1.39
N VAL A 100 1.23 -2.90 1.14
CA VAL A 100 2.33 -2.81 0.18
C VAL A 100 2.12 -3.85 -0.93
N LEU A 101 2.30 -3.43 -2.17
CA LEU A 101 2.44 -4.29 -3.34
C LEU A 101 3.84 -4.05 -3.92
N ASP A 102 4.73 -5.01 -3.76
CA ASP A 102 6.16 -4.85 -4.05
C ASP A 102 6.75 -6.15 -4.62
N HIS A 103 8.00 -6.08 -5.08
CA HIS A 103 8.77 -7.22 -5.57
C HIS A 103 10.25 -7.15 -5.18
N HIS A 104 10.66 -6.12 -4.44
CA HIS A 104 11.99 -6.01 -3.88
C HIS A 104 12.21 -7.05 -2.78
N HIS A 105 13.48 -7.38 -2.52
CA HIS A 105 13.86 -8.26 -1.42
C HIS A 105 13.41 -7.67 -0.06
N ILE A 106 12.68 -8.48 0.71
CA ILE A 106 12.17 -8.14 2.05
C ILE A 106 12.80 -9.01 3.14
N PRO A 107 12.82 -8.54 4.40
CA PRO A 107 13.20 -9.38 5.53
C PRO A 107 12.24 -10.57 5.70
N GLU A 108 12.76 -11.72 6.16
CA GLU A 108 11.93 -12.91 6.47
C GLU A 108 10.79 -12.60 7.45
N SER A 109 10.94 -11.60 8.31
CA SER A 109 9.87 -11.21 9.24
C SER A 109 8.62 -10.62 8.56
N GLU A 110 8.67 -10.33 7.27
CA GLU A 110 7.55 -9.77 6.49
C GLU A 110 6.88 -10.78 5.56
N THR A 111 7.48 -11.96 5.34
CA THR A 111 6.96 -12.95 4.37
C THR A 111 5.63 -13.58 4.77
N ASP A 112 5.31 -13.55 6.07
CA ASP A 112 4.03 -14.01 6.63
C ASP A 112 3.05 -12.85 6.90
N ASN A 113 3.31 -11.64 6.41
CA ASN A 113 2.44 -10.48 6.61
C ASN A 113 1.45 -10.31 5.44
N GLU A 114 0.16 -10.49 5.69
CA GLU A 114 -0.90 -10.30 4.68
C GLU A 114 -0.95 -8.88 4.07
N ARG A 115 -0.42 -7.88 4.78
CA ARG A 115 -0.32 -6.49 4.29
C ARG A 115 0.89 -6.26 3.38
N VAL A 116 1.81 -7.23 3.26
CA VAL A 116 2.98 -7.18 2.38
C VAL A 116 2.76 -8.19 1.25
N ILE A 117 2.19 -7.72 0.15
CA ILE A 117 1.98 -8.52 -1.07
C ILE A 117 3.28 -8.43 -1.87
N ASN A 118 4.16 -9.42 -1.69
CA ASN A 118 5.45 -9.46 -2.37
C ASN A 118 5.63 -10.75 -3.17
N ALA A 119 6.16 -10.63 -4.38
CA ALA A 119 6.35 -11.74 -5.32
C ALA A 119 7.73 -12.44 -5.22
N TRP A 120 8.61 -11.99 -4.33
CA TRP A 120 9.97 -12.52 -4.14
C TRP A 120 10.08 -13.50 -2.97
#